data_AF-A0A846YEL2-F1
#
_entry.id   AF-A0A846YEL2-F1
#
_cell.length_a   1.000
_cell.length_b   1.000
_cell.length_c   1.000
_cell.angle_alpha   90.00
_cell.angle_beta   90.00
_cell.angle_gamma   90.00
#
_symmetry.space_group_name_H-M   'P 1'
#
loop_
_entity.id
_entity.type
_entity.pdbx_description
1 polymer ?
#
loop_
_entity_poly.entity_id
_entity_poly.type
_entity_poly.pdbx_seq_one_letter_code
_entity_poly.pdbx_strand_id
1 'polypeptide(L)'
;MTAVSTDLPGVTTVSNRAVRRIAAQAAREVPGVAGTVQADADISGDRTALQIRLPVRYPEPVGRVTDICRDHLLRRTQELTGLDVSRVDIVVTELAATAAPAGRVQ
;
A
#
# COMPACT_ATOMS: atom_id res chain seq x y z
N MET A 1 -18.68 -42.83 1.68
CA MET A 1 -17.32 -42.28 1.86
C MET A 1 -17.51 -40.89 2.45
N THR A 2 -17.41 -40.80 3.78
CA THR A 2 -17.92 -39.67 4.58
C THR A 2 -16.77 -38.70 4.81
N ALA A 3 -16.91 -37.45 4.33
CA ALA A 3 -15.88 -36.43 4.52
C ALA A 3 -15.89 -35.97 5.98
N VAL A 4 -14.74 -36.10 6.65
CA VAL A 4 -14.51 -35.62 8.00
C VAL A 4 -14.38 -34.09 7.96
N SER A 5 -15.23 -33.38 8.69
CA SER A 5 -15.11 -31.94 8.87
C SER A 5 -14.12 -31.68 10.00
N THR A 6 -12.88 -31.33 9.64
CA THR A 6 -11.87 -30.82 10.58
C THR A 6 -12.25 -29.42 11.04
N ASP A 7 -12.34 -29.24 12.35
CA ASP A 7 -12.51 -27.96 13.03
C ASP A 7 -11.39 -27.00 12.60
N LEU A 8 -11.72 -25.95 11.83
CA LEU A 8 -10.75 -24.94 11.43
C LEU A 8 -10.52 -23.97 12.60
N PRO A 9 -9.26 -23.64 12.95
CA PRO A 9 -9.00 -22.61 13.96
C PRO A 9 -9.67 -21.28 13.56
N GLY A 10 -10.10 -20.52 14.56
CA GLY A 10 -10.92 -19.32 14.39
C GLY A 10 -10.48 -18.40 13.23
N VAL A 11 -11.45 -17.94 12.44
CA VAL A 11 -11.20 -17.04 11.31
C VAL A 11 -10.75 -15.68 11.82
N THR A 12 -9.63 -15.17 11.30
CA THR A 12 -9.13 -13.83 11.62
C THR A 12 -9.78 -12.79 10.71
N THR A 13 -10.68 -11.98 11.25
CA THR A 13 -11.33 -10.90 10.50
C THR A 13 -10.52 -9.62 10.62
N VAL A 14 -9.89 -9.20 9.52
CA VAL A 14 -9.18 -7.91 9.44
C VAL A 14 -10.15 -6.82 9.01
N SER A 15 -10.28 -5.77 9.83
CA SER A 15 -11.13 -4.62 9.45
C SER A 15 -10.56 -3.87 8.26
N ASN A 16 -11.44 -3.34 7.40
CA ASN A 16 -11.04 -2.49 6.27
C ASN A 16 -10.11 -1.33 6.70
N ARG A 17 -10.44 -0.69 7.83
CA ARG A 17 -9.60 0.37 8.42
C ARG A 17 -8.17 -0.10 8.74
N ALA A 18 -8.00 -1.34 9.22
CA ALA A 18 -6.69 -1.89 9.49
C ALA A 18 -5.91 -2.11 8.19
N VAL A 19 -6.54 -2.67 7.16
CA VAL A 19 -5.92 -2.85 5.83
C VAL A 19 -5.49 -1.51 5.24
N ARG A 20 -6.33 -0.46 5.32
CA ARG A 20 -5.98 0.90 4.87
C ARG A 20 -4.72 1.42 5.56
N ARG A 21 -4.62 1.24 6.88
CA ARG A 21 -3.44 1.68 7.65
C ARG A 21 -2.19 0.89 7.28
N ILE A 22 -2.32 -0.42 7.10
CA ILE A 22 -1.23 -1.29 6.70
C ILE A 22 -0.74 -0.91 5.30
N ALA A 23 -1.64 -0.73 4.34
CA ALA A 23 -1.30 -0.34 2.98
C ALA A 23 -0.64 1.06 2.91
N ALA A 24 -1.17 2.04 3.64
CA ALA A 24 -0.57 3.37 3.73
C ALA A 24 0.84 3.32 4.33
N GLN A 25 1.06 2.46 5.33
CA GLN A 25 2.38 2.29 5.95
C GLN A 25 3.34 1.55 5.02
N ALA A 26 2.90 0.48 4.37
CA ALA A 26 3.69 -0.29 3.42
C ALA A 26 4.16 0.60 2.25
N ALA A 27 3.30 1.47 1.72
CA ALA A 27 3.70 2.44 0.70
C ALA A 27 4.81 3.40 1.16
N ARG A 28 4.85 3.78 2.45
CA ARG A 28 5.89 4.65 3.01
C ARG A 28 7.24 3.95 3.19
N GLU A 29 7.27 2.62 3.21
CA GLU A 29 8.51 1.84 3.28
C GLU A 29 9.28 1.88 1.94
N VAL A 30 8.62 2.27 0.85
CA VAL A 30 9.20 2.27 -0.50
C VAL A 30 10.08 3.51 -0.70
N PRO A 31 11.37 3.34 -1.06
CA PRO A 31 12.23 4.47 -1.42
C PRO A 31 11.63 5.28 -2.57
N GLY A 32 11.69 6.60 -2.46
CA GLY A 32 11.14 7.51 -3.47
C GLY A 32 9.71 7.96 -3.21
N VAL A 33 8.99 7.38 -2.25
CA VAL A 33 7.73 7.95 -1.75
C VAL A 33 8.02 9.12 -0.80
N ALA A 34 7.27 10.20 -0.92
CA ALA A 34 7.36 11.39 -0.06
C ALA A 34 6.11 11.58 0.80
N GLY A 35 6.17 12.56 1.70
CA GLY A 35 4.99 13.22 2.25
C GLY A 35 3.90 12.30 2.84
N THR A 36 2.66 12.70 2.60
CA THR A 36 1.48 12.01 3.12
C THR A 36 0.92 11.05 2.10
N VAL A 37 0.91 9.77 2.45
CA VAL A 37 0.21 8.72 1.69
C VAL A 37 -1.21 8.55 2.20
N GLN A 38 -2.17 8.52 1.28
CA GLN A 38 -3.55 8.12 1.55
C GLN A 38 -3.81 6.76 0.92
N ALA A 39 -4.45 5.86 1.66
CA ALA A 39 -4.83 4.55 1.16
C ALA A 39 -6.30 4.26 1.47
N ASP A 40 -6.99 3.75 0.47
CA ASP A 40 -8.32 3.19 0.56
C ASP A 40 -8.24 1.70 0.20
N ALA A 41 -9.10 0.91 0.84
CA ALA A 41 -9.16 -0.53 0.64
C ALA A 41 -10.63 -0.94 0.54
N ASP A 42 -10.89 -1.90 -0.33
CA ASP A 42 -12.19 -2.54 -0.50
C ASP A 42 -11.99 -4.05 -0.42
N ILE A 43 -12.65 -4.68 0.55
CA ILE A 43 -12.51 -6.10 0.83
C ILE A 43 -13.78 -6.79 0.35
N SER A 44 -13.62 -7.79 -0.51
CA SER A 44 -14.68 -8.63 -1.03
C SER A 44 -14.33 -10.09 -0.77
N GLY A 45 -14.80 -10.63 0.34
CA GLY A 45 -14.44 -11.98 0.79
C GLY A 45 -12.97 -12.06 1.21
N ASP A 46 -12.20 -12.87 0.49
CA ASP A 46 -10.75 -13.05 0.65
C ASP A 46 -9.92 -12.11 -0.23
N ARG A 47 -10.56 -11.40 -1.17
CA ARG A 47 -9.91 -10.49 -2.11
C ARG A 47 -9.95 -9.06 -1.61
N THR A 48 -8.85 -8.36 -1.80
CA THR A 48 -8.70 -6.93 -1.49
C THR A 48 -8.32 -6.16 -2.74
N ALA A 49 -8.99 -5.02 -2.95
CA ALA A 49 -8.56 -3.98 -3.88
C ALA A 49 -8.00 -2.80 -3.08
N LEU A 50 -6.84 -2.29 -3.50
CA LEU A 50 -6.17 -1.15 -2.86
C LEU A 50 -6.14 0.04 -3.82
N GLN A 51 -6.48 1.22 -3.31
CA GLN A 51 -6.30 2.50 -3.99
C GLN A 51 -5.35 3.36 -3.17
N ILE A 52 -4.21 3.74 -3.74
CA ILE A 52 -3.20 4.52 -3.04
C ILE A 52 -2.94 5.84 -3.77
N ARG A 53 -3.02 6.93 -3.02
CA ARG A 53 -2.61 8.27 -3.45
C ARG A 53 -1.32 8.61 -2.73
N LEU A 54 -0.24 8.80 -3.48
CA LEU A 54 1.08 9.09 -2.92
C LEU A 54 1.83 10.14 -3.73
N PRO A 55 2.68 10.96 -3.10
CA PRO A 55 3.61 11.82 -3.79
C PRO A 55 4.94 11.08 -4.03
N VAL A 56 5.58 11.34 -5.16
CA VAL A 56 6.87 10.74 -5.53
C VAL A 56 7.98 11.80 -5.48
N ARG A 57 9.15 11.45 -4.97
CA ARG A 57 10.32 12.32 -4.92
C ARG A 57 10.89 12.54 -6.30
N TYR A 58 11.13 13.80 -6.66
CA TYR A 58 11.96 14.14 -7.80
C TYR A 58 13.44 14.11 -7.39
N PRO A 59 14.37 13.60 -8.23
CA PRO A 59 14.23 13.17 -9.63
C PRO A 59 14.01 11.66 -9.84
N GLU A 60 13.41 10.92 -8.91
CA GLU A 60 13.22 9.46 -9.07
C GLU A 60 12.27 9.13 -10.24
N PRO A 61 12.56 8.08 -11.04
CA PRO A 61 11.68 7.66 -12.12
C PRO A 61 10.35 7.14 -11.58
N VAL A 62 9.26 7.88 -11.87
CA VAL A 62 7.91 7.58 -11.36
C VAL A 62 7.50 6.14 -11.66
N GLY A 63 7.70 5.66 -12.89
CA GLY A 63 7.35 4.28 -13.27
C GLY A 63 8.03 3.23 -12.40
N ARG A 64 9.34 3.37 -12.19
CA ARG A 64 10.12 2.46 -11.33
C ARG A 64 9.61 2.52 -9.88
N VAL A 65 9.35 3.70 -9.35
CA VAL A 65 8.84 3.86 -7.98
C VAL A 65 7.46 3.23 -7.85
N THR A 66 6.57 3.42 -8.82
CA THR A 66 5.23 2.84 -8.79
C THR A 66 5.26 1.32 -8.94
N ASP A 67 6.18 0.75 -9.72
CA ASP A 67 6.31 -0.70 -9.89
C ASP A 67 6.84 -1.34 -8.61
N ILE A 68 7.92 -0.79 -8.03
CA ILE A 68 8.44 -1.23 -6.72
C ILE A 68 7.36 -1.09 -5.65
N CYS A 69 6.60 0.02 -5.66
CA CYS A 69 5.53 0.24 -4.70
C CYS A 69 4.41 -0.79 -4.86
N ARG A 70 4.00 -1.10 -6.10
CA ARG A 70 2.99 -2.12 -6.39
C ARG A 70 3.42 -3.48 -5.85
N ASP A 71 4.62 -3.93 -6.19
CA ASP A 71 5.16 -5.23 -5.75
C ASP A 71 5.27 -5.30 -4.22
N HIS A 72 5.74 -4.21 -3.61
CA HIS A 72 5.88 -4.13 -2.16
C HIS A 72 4.53 -4.15 -1.44
N LEU A 73 3.52 -3.47 -1.97
CA LEU A 73 2.17 -3.47 -1.42
C LEU A 73 1.50 -4.84 -1.50
N LEU A 74 1.62 -5.52 -2.65
CA LEU A 74 1.14 -6.90 -2.84
C LEU A 74 1.73 -7.80 -1.75
N ARG A 75 3.06 -7.82 -1.66
CA ARG A 75 3.78 -8.68 -0.72
C ARG A 75 3.49 -8.34 0.74
N ARG A 76 3.66 -7.08 1.16
CA ARG A 76 3.52 -6.68 2.58
C ARG A 76 2.09 -6.78 3.09
N THR A 77 1.11 -6.45 2.26
CA THR A 77 -0.29 -6.53 2.69
C THR A 77 -0.69 -8.00 2.85
N GLN A 78 -0.28 -8.87 1.93
CA GLN A 78 -0.53 -10.30 2.04
C GLN A 78 0.18 -10.91 3.25
N GLU A 79 1.44 -10.56 3.50
CA GLU A 79 2.20 -11.00 4.68
C GLU A 79 1.52 -10.63 6.00
N LEU A 80 0.95 -9.42 6.10
CA LEU A 80 0.42 -8.89 7.35
C LEU A 80 -1.07 -9.16 7.57
N THR A 81 -1.84 -9.37 6.50
CA THR A 81 -3.31 -9.54 6.58
C THR A 81 -3.78 -10.92 6.16
N GLY A 82 -2.98 -11.67 5.40
CA GLY A 82 -3.38 -12.94 4.81
C GLY A 82 -4.40 -12.82 3.66
N LEU A 83 -4.79 -11.59 3.28
CA LEU A 83 -5.74 -11.34 2.20
C LEU A 83 -5.04 -11.34 0.85
N ASP A 84 -5.74 -11.82 -0.18
CA ASP A 84 -5.24 -11.81 -1.55
C ASP A 84 -5.49 -10.44 -2.20
N VAL A 85 -4.41 -9.73 -2.54
CA VAL A 85 -4.52 -8.40 -3.15
C VAL A 85 -4.69 -8.55 -4.66
N SER A 86 -5.94 -8.50 -5.10
CA SER A 86 -6.31 -8.70 -6.50
C SER A 86 -5.96 -7.52 -7.42
N ARG A 87 -5.93 -6.29 -6.86
CA ARG A 87 -5.71 -5.07 -7.65
C ARG A 87 -5.10 -3.96 -6.78
N VAL A 88 -4.14 -3.24 -7.35
CA VAL A 88 -3.53 -2.05 -6.74
C VAL A 88 -3.55 -0.89 -7.75
N ASP A 89 -4.38 0.10 -7.48
CA ASP A 89 -4.45 1.34 -8.23
C ASP A 89 -3.60 2.41 -7.53
N ILE A 90 -2.58 2.93 -8.23
CA ILE A 90 -1.67 3.95 -7.69
C ILE A 90 -1.90 5.26 -8.45
N VAL A 91 -2.21 6.32 -7.71
CA VAL A 91 -2.37 7.68 -8.21
C VAL A 91 -1.24 8.54 -7.63
N VAL A 92 -0.39 9.05 -8.51
CA VAL A 92 0.68 9.97 -8.11
C VAL A 92 0.10 11.37 -7.99
N THR A 93 0.06 11.91 -6.78
CA THR A 93 -0.60 13.20 -6.50
C THR A 93 0.28 14.40 -6.83
N GLU A 94 1.59 14.27 -6.62
CA GLU A 94 2.56 15.34 -6.84
C GLU A 94 3.98 14.76 -6.99
N LEU A 95 4.86 15.54 -7.61
CA LEU A 95 6.30 15.27 -7.68
C LEU A 95 7.02 16.21 -6.70
N ALA A 96 7.36 15.68 -5.53
CA ALA A 96 8.00 16.45 -4.47
C ALA A 96 9.49 16.65 -4.80
N ALA A 97 9.87 17.86 -5.19
CA ALA A 97 11.27 18.24 -5.21
C ALA A 97 11.80 18.29 -3.77
N THR A 98 13.02 17.79 -3.55
CA THR A 98 13.75 18.07 -2.32
C THR A 98 13.93 19.58 -2.24
N ALA A 99 13.14 20.26 -1.41
CA ALA A 99 13.27 21.68 -1.23
C ALA A 99 14.70 21.97 -0.73
N ALA A 100 15.51 22.60 -1.57
CA ALA A 100 16.72 23.26 -1.10
C ALA A 100 16.28 24.32 -0.08
N PRO A 101 16.93 24.44 1.09
CA PRO A 101 16.55 25.43 2.08
C PRO A 101 16.56 26.80 1.40
N ALA A 102 15.43 27.50 1.44
CA ALA A 102 15.27 28.80 0.81
C ALA A 102 16.39 29.72 1.31
N GLY A 103 17.38 29.99 0.43
CA GLY A 103 18.46 30.91 0.70
C GLY A 103 17.84 32.28 0.97
N ARG A 104 17.86 32.70 2.23
CA ARG A 104 17.41 34.03 2.62
C ARG A 104 18.42 35.02 2.06
N VAL A 105 18.06 35.72 0.99
CA VAL A 105 18.77 36.93 0.56
C VAL A 105 18.51 38.03 1.59
N GLN A 106 19.54 38.41 2.32
CA GLN A 106 19.60 39.65 3.11
C GLN A 106 20.61 40.59 2.45
#